data_AF-A0A239Q0R5-F1
#
_entry.id   AF-A0A239Q0R5-F1
#
_cell.length_a   1.000
_cell.length_b   1.000
_cell.length_c   1.000
_cell.angle_alpha   90.00
_cell.angle_beta   90.00
_cell.angle_gamma   90.00
#
_symmetry.space_group_name_H-M   'P 1'
#
loop_
_entity.id
_entity.type
_entity.pdbx_description
1 polymer ?
#
loop_
_entity_poly.entity_id
_entity_poly.type
_entity_poly.pdbx_seq_one_letter_code
_entity_poly.pdbx_strand_id
1 'polypeptide(L)'
;MQYIENRTFDEIQVGDSAELTRKLKAEDIELFAVMSGDVNPAHVDEDYARSDMFHEIIAHGMWGGALISAVLGTELPGPGTIYLNQNLSFRRPVGLGDTVTIRVTVASKDPETHRMILDCLCSNQDGEAVITGQAEVIAPTEKVRRPRVVLPEVHLHESGARYRELIAATHELAPVRTAVVHPCDDISLTGALEAGSQGLIVPVLIGPRAKIEAAARDAQRSLEGIEIIDVPHSHAAAEHAVEMARRGEVDCLMKGKLHTDELITPVVDRAHGLRTERRMSHVFALDVPHYPKPLFITDAAINISPDLDTKRDIVQNAIELAQALGVERPKVAILSAVETVYPKIPSTLDAAALCKMWDRGQITGGVLDGPLAFDNAVSKSAAEAKGIVSEVAGDADILVVPDLEAGNMLAKQLIHLAGAESAGIVLGARVPIMLTSRADGVMSRLASAAMAQLFIHHSRDVAT
;
A
#
# COMPACT_ATOMS: atom_id res chain seq x y z
N MET A 1 0.58 9.12 -34.38
CA MET A 1 -0.12 10.02 -33.45
C MET A 1 -1.59 10.07 -33.85
N GLN A 2 -2.50 9.78 -32.93
CA GLN A 2 -3.93 9.98 -33.16
C GLN A 2 -4.27 11.46 -33.04
N TYR A 3 -5.19 11.96 -33.88
CA TYR A 3 -5.68 13.33 -33.86
C TYR A 3 -7.15 13.33 -33.46
N ILE A 4 -7.60 14.40 -32.81
CA ILE A 4 -9.02 14.75 -32.72
C ILE A 4 -9.32 15.81 -33.77
N GLU A 5 -10.44 15.66 -34.46
CA GLU A 5 -10.86 16.54 -35.55
C GLU A 5 -12.37 16.72 -35.49
N ASN A 6 -12.83 17.96 -35.62
CA ASN A 6 -14.25 18.25 -35.58
C ASN A 6 -14.90 18.13 -36.96
N ARG A 7 -16.23 18.14 -36.98
CA ARG A 7 -17.04 18.46 -38.15
C ARG A 7 -17.67 19.82 -37.93
N THR A 8 -17.54 20.72 -38.89
CA THR A 8 -18.16 22.05 -38.75
C THR A 8 -19.67 21.96 -38.89
N PHE A 9 -20.38 23.00 -38.43
CA PHE A 9 -21.83 23.07 -38.58
C PHE A 9 -22.28 22.78 -40.02
N ASP A 10 -21.59 23.32 -41.02
CA ASP A 10 -21.94 23.13 -42.44
C ASP A 10 -21.64 21.70 -42.95
N GLU A 11 -20.66 21.00 -42.37
CA GLU A 11 -20.31 19.62 -42.72
C GLU A 11 -21.26 18.58 -42.11
N ILE A 12 -22.03 18.96 -41.09
CA ILE A 12 -22.92 18.05 -40.35
C ILE A 12 -24.33 18.08 -40.94
N GLN A 13 -24.94 16.91 -41.13
CA GLN A 13 -26.30 16.72 -41.61
C GLN A 13 -27.19 16.11 -40.51
N VAL A 14 -28.50 16.35 -40.60
CA VAL A 14 -29.47 15.66 -39.75
C VAL A 14 -29.40 14.15 -40.05
N GLY A 15 -29.37 13.33 -39.00
CA GLY A 15 -29.17 11.89 -39.08
C GLY A 15 -27.70 11.44 -38.98
N ASP A 16 -26.73 12.37 -39.04
CA ASP A 16 -25.34 12.02 -38.75
C ASP A 16 -25.20 11.51 -37.32
N SER A 17 -24.34 10.50 -37.13
CA SER A 17 -24.08 9.93 -35.81
C SER A 17 -22.61 9.64 -35.59
N ALA A 18 -22.22 9.59 -34.32
CA ALA A 18 -20.93 9.11 -33.86
C ALA A 18 -21.12 8.27 -32.60
N GLU A 19 -20.19 7.36 -32.37
CA GLU A 19 -20.26 6.46 -31.23
C GLU A 19 -18.92 6.16 -30.57
N LEU A 20 -19.02 5.77 -29.31
CA LEU A 20 -17.93 5.38 -28.44
C LEU A 20 -18.36 4.13 -27.68
N THR A 21 -17.47 3.16 -27.59
CA THR A 21 -17.70 1.96 -26.78
C THR A 21 -16.74 1.95 -25.58
N ARG A 22 -17.28 1.64 -24.40
CA ARG A 22 -16.50 1.56 -23.17
C ARG A 22 -16.98 0.38 -22.30
N LYS A 23 -16.03 -0.44 -21.85
CA LYS A 23 -16.28 -1.45 -20.81
C LYS A 23 -16.11 -0.79 -19.46
N LEU A 24 -17.10 -0.93 -18.59
CA LEU A 24 -17.04 -0.45 -17.21
C LEU A 24 -16.04 -1.30 -16.41
N LYS A 25 -15.07 -0.64 -15.80
CA LYS A 25 -14.14 -1.28 -14.86
C LYS A 25 -14.32 -0.76 -13.44
N ALA A 26 -13.77 -1.47 -12.47
CA ALA A 26 -13.86 -1.06 -11.06
C ALA A 26 -13.19 0.31 -10.85
N GLU A 27 -12.06 0.53 -11.53
CA GLU A 27 -11.33 1.80 -11.44
C GLU A 27 -12.14 2.97 -11.99
N ASP A 28 -13.05 2.75 -12.94
CA ASP A 28 -13.93 3.80 -13.46
C ASP A 28 -14.95 4.24 -12.40
N ILE A 29 -15.48 3.31 -11.59
CA ILE A 29 -16.45 3.58 -10.52
C ILE A 29 -15.76 4.33 -9.38
N GLU A 30 -14.60 3.84 -8.93
CA GLU A 30 -13.82 4.49 -7.88
C GLU A 30 -13.36 5.90 -8.30
N LEU A 31 -12.83 6.05 -9.52
CA LEU A 31 -12.40 7.36 -10.03
C LEU A 31 -13.58 8.33 -10.13
N PHE A 32 -14.75 7.85 -10.53
CA PHE A 32 -15.95 8.68 -10.58
C PHE A 32 -16.41 9.08 -9.17
N ALA A 33 -16.37 8.17 -8.19
CA ALA A 33 -16.68 8.47 -6.80
C ALA A 33 -15.71 9.52 -6.21
N VAL A 34 -14.40 9.38 -6.48
CA VAL A 34 -13.37 10.36 -6.05
C VAL A 34 -13.62 11.73 -6.70
N MET A 35 -13.93 11.77 -7.99
CA MET A 35 -14.15 13.03 -8.72
C MET A 35 -15.46 13.72 -8.33
N SER A 36 -16.53 12.95 -8.11
CA SER A 36 -17.86 13.48 -7.84
C SER A 36 -18.18 13.68 -6.36
N GLY A 37 -17.48 12.98 -5.46
CA GLY A 37 -17.80 12.88 -4.04
C GLY A 37 -18.98 11.95 -3.73
N ASP A 38 -19.52 11.24 -4.72
CA ASP A 38 -20.65 10.33 -4.55
C ASP A 38 -20.19 8.96 -4.04
N VAL A 39 -20.22 8.82 -2.71
CA VAL A 39 -19.90 7.60 -1.96
C VAL A 39 -21.13 6.78 -1.59
N ASN A 40 -22.22 6.86 -2.38
CA ASN A 40 -23.40 6.05 -2.14
C ASN A 40 -23.03 4.55 -2.09
N PRO A 41 -23.38 3.82 -1.02
CA PRO A 41 -23.01 2.41 -0.85
C PRO A 41 -23.35 1.49 -2.03
N ALA A 42 -24.40 1.80 -2.81
CA ALA A 42 -24.75 1.07 -4.03
C ALA A 42 -23.62 1.00 -5.09
N HIS A 43 -22.63 1.90 -4.99
CA HIS A 43 -21.50 2.01 -5.92
C HIS A 43 -20.16 1.58 -5.33
N VAL A 44 -19.98 1.65 -4.01
CA VAL A 44 -18.65 1.54 -3.36
C VAL A 44 -18.58 0.52 -2.23
N ASP A 45 -19.69 -0.13 -1.89
CA ASP A 45 -19.76 -1.13 -0.82
C ASP A 45 -20.35 -2.44 -1.38
N GLU A 46 -19.51 -3.46 -1.49
CA GLU A 46 -19.91 -4.76 -2.05
C GLU A 46 -20.91 -5.51 -1.15
N ASP A 47 -20.78 -5.39 0.17
CA ASP A 47 -21.66 -6.06 1.13
C ASP A 47 -23.05 -5.42 1.13
N TYR A 48 -23.11 -4.09 1.03
CA TYR A 48 -24.37 -3.38 0.85
C TYR A 48 -25.00 -3.69 -0.51
N ALA A 49 -24.22 -3.64 -1.60
CA ALA A 49 -24.72 -3.87 -2.95
C ALA A 49 -25.33 -5.26 -3.15
N ARG A 50 -24.78 -6.30 -2.48
CA ARG A 50 -25.36 -7.67 -2.48
C ARG A 50 -26.73 -7.75 -1.82
N SER A 51 -27.02 -6.86 -0.88
CA SER A 51 -28.28 -6.80 -0.13
C SER A 51 -29.30 -5.81 -0.71
N ASP A 52 -28.86 -4.95 -1.62
CA ASP A 52 -29.69 -3.93 -2.27
C ASP A 52 -30.43 -4.50 -3.50
N MET A 53 -31.42 -3.75 -4.01
CA MET A 53 -32.30 -4.17 -5.11
C MET A 53 -31.55 -4.60 -6.39
N PHE A 54 -30.30 -4.15 -6.55
CA PHE A 54 -29.45 -4.45 -7.71
C PHE A 54 -28.58 -5.69 -7.53
N HIS A 55 -28.35 -6.15 -6.29
CA HIS A 55 -27.56 -7.34 -5.92
C HIS A 55 -26.10 -7.36 -6.42
N GLU A 56 -25.63 -6.26 -7.03
CA GLU A 56 -24.28 -6.09 -7.57
C GLU A 56 -23.88 -4.61 -7.57
N ILE A 57 -22.57 -4.33 -7.66
CA ILE A 57 -22.06 -2.96 -7.78
C ILE A 57 -22.42 -2.40 -9.16
N ILE A 58 -23.10 -1.27 -9.19
CA ILE A 58 -23.51 -0.57 -10.41
C ILE A 58 -22.73 0.73 -10.59
N ALA A 59 -22.55 1.19 -11.84
CA ALA A 59 -21.96 2.50 -12.11
C ALA A 59 -22.85 3.65 -11.61
N HIS A 60 -22.24 4.79 -11.26
CA HIS A 60 -22.95 6.06 -11.17
C HIS A 60 -23.61 6.36 -12.52
N GLY A 61 -24.91 6.68 -12.55
CA GLY A 61 -25.60 6.94 -13.82
C GLY A 61 -24.93 8.04 -14.66
N MET A 62 -24.36 9.04 -14.00
CA MET A 62 -23.61 10.13 -14.66
C MET A 62 -22.28 9.71 -15.28
N TRP A 63 -21.77 8.50 -15.01
CA TRP A 63 -20.65 7.93 -15.76
C TRP A 63 -20.98 7.86 -17.26
N GLY A 64 -22.17 7.38 -17.61
CA GLY A 64 -22.64 7.38 -19.00
C GLY A 64 -22.84 8.80 -19.57
N GLY A 65 -23.25 9.75 -18.72
CA GLY A 65 -23.31 11.18 -19.07
C GLY A 65 -21.94 11.76 -19.42
N ALA A 66 -20.89 11.40 -18.67
CA ALA A 66 -19.52 11.80 -18.96
C ALA A 66 -19.02 11.22 -20.29
N LEU A 67 -19.42 9.99 -20.64
CA LEU A 67 -19.11 9.40 -21.94
C LEU A 67 -19.83 10.09 -23.10
N ILE A 68 -21.08 10.55 -22.91
CA ILE A 68 -21.80 11.40 -23.90
C ILE A 68 -21.01 12.70 -24.14
N SER A 69 -20.57 13.35 -23.06
CA SER A 69 -19.72 14.55 -23.15
C SER A 69 -18.45 14.28 -23.96
N ALA A 70 -17.82 13.11 -23.77
CA ALA A 70 -16.64 12.72 -24.55
C ALA A 70 -16.95 12.61 -26.05
N VAL A 71 -18.05 11.96 -26.45
CA VAL A 71 -18.45 11.86 -27.87
C VAL A 71 -18.70 13.25 -28.46
N LEU A 72 -19.44 14.10 -27.75
CA LEU A 72 -19.75 15.46 -28.22
C LEU A 72 -18.50 16.32 -28.41
N GLY A 73 -17.57 16.25 -27.45
CA GLY A 73 -16.35 17.06 -27.45
C GLY A 73 -15.23 16.53 -28.35
N THR A 74 -15.24 15.25 -28.73
CA THR A 74 -14.12 14.63 -29.45
C THR A 74 -14.47 14.04 -30.82
N GLU A 75 -15.72 13.63 -31.04
CA GLU A 75 -16.14 12.93 -32.27
C GLU A 75 -17.19 13.72 -33.06
N LEU A 76 -18.34 14.08 -32.45
CA LEU A 76 -19.44 14.77 -33.14
C LEU A 76 -20.22 15.71 -32.21
N PRO A 77 -20.19 17.04 -32.44
CA PRO A 77 -19.45 17.74 -33.50
C PRO A 77 -17.92 17.69 -33.35
N GLY A 78 -17.39 17.41 -32.16
CA GLY A 78 -15.97 17.31 -31.89
C GLY A 78 -15.34 18.61 -31.35
N PRO A 79 -14.02 18.80 -31.47
CA PRO A 79 -13.32 19.96 -30.93
C PRO A 79 -13.95 21.31 -31.28
N GLY A 80 -14.13 22.17 -30.27
CA GLY A 80 -14.78 23.49 -30.42
C GLY A 80 -16.30 23.48 -30.23
N THR A 81 -16.91 22.31 -29.96
CA THR A 81 -18.30 22.21 -29.52
C THR A 81 -18.51 22.93 -28.20
N ILE A 82 -19.57 23.75 -28.11
CA ILE A 82 -20.03 24.34 -26.84
C ILE A 82 -21.26 23.59 -26.37
N TYR A 83 -21.17 22.96 -25.20
CA TYR A 83 -22.24 22.15 -24.63
C TYR A 83 -23.19 23.02 -23.80
N LEU A 84 -24.43 23.19 -24.25
CA LEU A 84 -25.39 24.12 -23.64
C LEU A 84 -26.32 23.45 -22.64
N ASN A 85 -26.86 22.27 -22.98
CA ASN A 85 -27.85 21.59 -22.16
C ASN A 85 -27.80 20.08 -22.37
N GLN A 86 -28.14 19.32 -21.34
CA GLN A 86 -28.29 17.88 -21.37
C GLN A 86 -29.46 17.45 -20.49
N ASN A 87 -30.36 16.63 -21.03
CA ASN A 87 -31.30 15.85 -20.23
C ASN A 87 -31.01 14.34 -20.37
N LEU A 88 -31.19 13.59 -19.29
CA LEU A 88 -30.96 12.14 -19.28
C LEU A 88 -32.10 11.44 -18.55
N SER A 89 -32.46 10.27 -19.04
CA SER A 89 -33.34 9.30 -18.38
C SER A 89 -32.58 8.00 -18.22
N PHE A 90 -32.32 7.62 -16.97
CA PHE A 90 -31.68 6.36 -16.61
C PHE A 90 -32.74 5.26 -16.61
N ARG A 91 -32.62 4.32 -17.56
CA ARG A 91 -33.62 3.26 -17.80
C ARG A 91 -33.25 1.97 -17.10
N ARG A 92 -31.96 1.67 -17.02
CA ARG A 92 -31.38 0.45 -16.46
C ARG A 92 -30.04 0.76 -15.79
N PRO A 93 -29.63 -0.03 -14.79
CA PRO A 93 -28.27 0.04 -14.26
C PRO A 93 -27.24 -0.45 -15.29
N VAL A 94 -25.98 -0.12 -15.06
CA VAL A 94 -24.82 -0.66 -15.78
C VAL A 94 -23.94 -1.32 -14.73
N GLY A 95 -23.77 -2.63 -14.82
CA GLY A 95 -23.02 -3.44 -13.86
C GLY A 95 -21.53 -3.50 -14.18
N LEU A 96 -20.72 -3.89 -13.19
CA LEU A 96 -19.29 -4.07 -13.36
C LEU A 96 -18.99 -5.09 -14.48
N GLY A 97 -18.16 -4.68 -15.45
CA GLY A 97 -17.81 -5.51 -16.60
C GLY A 97 -18.76 -5.39 -17.80
N ASP A 98 -19.89 -4.69 -17.67
CA ASP A 98 -20.76 -4.37 -18.80
C ASP A 98 -20.02 -3.52 -19.83
N THR A 99 -20.42 -3.68 -21.09
CA THR A 99 -19.92 -2.83 -22.19
C THR A 99 -21.04 -1.96 -22.70
N VAL A 100 -20.86 -0.65 -22.60
CA VAL A 100 -21.81 0.32 -23.11
C VAL A 100 -21.33 0.96 -24.40
N THR A 101 -22.25 1.17 -25.32
CA THR A 101 -22.05 1.95 -26.54
C THR A 101 -22.87 3.23 -26.44
N ILE A 102 -22.16 4.35 -26.46
CA ILE A 102 -22.76 5.69 -26.51
C ILE A 102 -22.85 6.10 -27.97
N ARG A 103 -24.05 6.44 -28.42
CA ARG A 103 -24.30 7.01 -29.75
C ARG A 103 -25.00 8.35 -29.60
N VAL A 104 -24.48 9.36 -30.28
CA VAL A 104 -25.18 10.64 -30.48
C VAL A 104 -25.62 10.74 -31.93
N THR A 105 -26.85 11.19 -32.19
CA THR A 105 -27.42 11.34 -33.53
C THR A 105 -28.02 12.72 -33.69
N VAL A 106 -27.69 13.43 -34.77
CA VAL A 106 -28.21 14.78 -35.02
C VAL A 106 -29.70 14.72 -35.33
N ALA A 107 -30.52 15.24 -34.42
CA ALA A 107 -31.97 15.29 -34.55
C ALA A 107 -32.43 16.54 -35.32
N SER A 108 -31.82 17.69 -35.02
CA SER A 108 -32.14 18.95 -35.69
C SER A 108 -30.99 19.95 -35.66
N LYS A 109 -31.07 20.95 -36.54
CA LYS A 109 -30.10 22.05 -36.66
C LYS A 109 -30.85 23.38 -36.79
N ASP A 110 -30.32 24.41 -36.16
CA ASP A 110 -30.75 25.80 -36.32
C ASP A 110 -29.64 26.61 -37.01
N PRO A 111 -29.82 27.02 -38.28
CA PRO A 111 -28.84 27.80 -39.01
C PRO A 111 -28.60 29.21 -38.45
N GLU A 112 -29.57 29.82 -37.78
CA GLU A 112 -29.43 31.21 -37.29
C GLU A 112 -28.49 31.28 -36.09
N THR A 113 -28.51 30.25 -35.26
CA THR A 113 -27.75 30.20 -34.00
C THR A 113 -26.61 29.18 -34.01
N HIS A 114 -26.47 28.41 -35.11
CA HIS A 114 -25.59 27.25 -35.25
C HIS A 114 -25.79 26.18 -34.15
N ARG A 115 -26.98 26.15 -33.55
CA ARG A 115 -27.33 25.18 -32.52
C ARG A 115 -27.78 23.87 -33.14
N MET A 116 -27.55 22.80 -32.39
CA MET A 116 -27.89 21.44 -32.79
C MET A 116 -28.48 20.69 -31.61
N ILE A 117 -29.53 19.93 -31.88
CA ILE A 117 -30.08 18.95 -30.93
C ILE A 117 -29.59 17.57 -31.37
N LEU A 118 -28.99 16.83 -30.44
CA LEU A 118 -28.53 15.47 -30.65
C LEU A 118 -29.26 14.50 -29.73
N ASP A 119 -29.89 13.49 -30.31
CA ASP A 119 -30.41 12.35 -29.57
C ASP A 119 -29.24 11.53 -29.01
N CYS A 120 -29.26 11.31 -27.70
CA CYS A 120 -28.24 10.57 -26.97
C CYS A 120 -28.80 9.21 -26.55
N LEU A 121 -28.16 8.14 -27.00
CA LEU A 121 -28.50 6.77 -26.65
C LEU A 121 -27.27 6.05 -26.10
N CYS A 122 -27.41 5.50 -24.90
CA CYS A 122 -26.47 4.55 -24.32
C CYS A 122 -27.13 3.17 -24.32
N SER A 123 -26.50 2.19 -24.96
CA SER A 123 -26.96 0.80 -24.98
C SER A 123 -25.93 -0.15 -24.37
N ASN A 124 -26.37 -1.20 -23.68
CA ASN A 124 -25.48 -2.27 -23.18
C ASN A 124 -25.11 -3.27 -24.31
N GLN A 125 -24.35 -4.30 -23.96
CA GLN A 125 -23.92 -5.39 -24.84
C GLN A 125 -25.07 -6.15 -25.51
N ASP A 126 -26.25 -6.17 -24.88
CA ASP A 126 -27.44 -6.85 -25.39
C ASP A 126 -28.29 -5.94 -26.30
N GLY A 127 -27.84 -4.71 -26.53
CA GLY A 127 -28.56 -3.72 -27.34
C GLY A 127 -29.70 -3.04 -26.59
N GLU A 128 -29.83 -3.25 -25.27
CA GLU A 128 -30.85 -2.58 -24.47
C GLU A 128 -30.45 -1.15 -24.13
N ALA A 129 -31.41 -0.23 -24.23
CA ALA A 129 -31.21 1.16 -23.83
C ALA A 129 -31.07 1.28 -22.29
N VAL A 130 -29.90 1.69 -21.84
CA VAL A 130 -29.60 1.96 -20.42
C VAL A 130 -29.75 3.44 -20.07
N ILE A 131 -29.40 4.35 -20.98
CA ILE A 131 -29.59 5.80 -20.83
C ILE A 131 -30.13 6.37 -22.15
N THR A 132 -31.13 7.24 -22.06
CA THR A 132 -31.70 7.97 -23.20
C THR A 132 -31.78 9.46 -22.87
N GLY A 133 -31.56 10.34 -23.84
CA GLY A 133 -31.66 11.78 -23.61
C GLY A 133 -31.40 12.59 -24.86
N GLN A 134 -31.26 13.91 -24.68
CA GLN A 134 -30.89 14.85 -25.73
C GLN A 134 -29.83 15.84 -25.23
N ALA A 135 -28.91 16.18 -26.11
CA ALA A 135 -27.92 17.24 -25.92
C ALA A 135 -28.26 18.44 -26.80
N GLU A 136 -28.18 19.64 -26.25
CA GLU A 136 -28.14 20.88 -27.02
C GLU A 136 -26.70 21.40 -27.05
N VAL A 137 -26.17 21.64 -28.25
CA VAL A 137 -24.81 22.14 -28.45
C VAL A 137 -24.79 23.25 -29.49
N ILE A 138 -23.75 24.08 -29.45
CA ILE A 138 -23.34 24.92 -30.59
C ILE A 138 -22.21 24.19 -31.30
N ALA A 139 -22.41 23.88 -32.58
CA ALA A 139 -21.38 23.23 -33.38
C ALA A 139 -20.33 24.26 -33.85
N PRO A 140 -19.06 23.85 -33.96
CA PRO A 140 -18.01 24.74 -34.42
C PRO A 140 -18.22 25.15 -35.88
N THR A 141 -17.90 26.40 -36.23
CA THR A 141 -17.93 26.88 -37.61
C THR A 141 -16.57 26.75 -38.31
N GLU A 142 -15.49 26.65 -37.53
CA GLU A 142 -14.13 26.52 -38.02
C GLU A 142 -13.60 25.11 -37.81
N LYS A 143 -12.79 24.64 -38.77
CA LYS A 143 -12.16 23.32 -38.68
C LYS A 143 -11.06 23.35 -37.63
N VAL A 144 -11.16 22.44 -36.66
CA VAL A 144 -10.18 22.27 -35.58
C VAL A 144 -9.63 20.85 -35.64
N ARG A 145 -8.33 20.73 -35.85
CA ARG A 145 -7.58 19.48 -35.79
C ARG A 145 -6.39 19.62 -34.86
N ARG A 146 -6.30 18.77 -33.85
CA ARG A 146 -5.22 18.79 -32.84
C ARG A 146 -4.74 17.38 -32.54
N PRO A 147 -3.45 17.19 -32.21
CA PRO A 147 -2.98 15.91 -31.67
C PRO A 147 -3.80 15.55 -30.42
N ARG A 148 -4.19 14.27 -30.29
CA ARG A 148 -4.86 13.80 -29.08
C ARG A 148 -3.89 13.89 -27.91
N VAL A 149 -4.30 14.55 -26.84
CA VAL A 149 -3.52 14.64 -25.61
C VAL A 149 -3.47 13.27 -24.95
N VAL A 150 -2.26 12.81 -24.61
CA VAL A 150 -2.08 11.63 -23.77
C VAL A 150 -2.47 12.03 -22.36
N LEU A 151 -3.53 11.41 -21.83
CA LEU A 151 -3.95 11.64 -20.45
C LEU A 151 -2.96 10.97 -19.50
N PRO A 152 -2.74 11.53 -18.29
CA PRO A 152 -1.95 10.86 -17.26
C PRO A 152 -2.60 9.53 -16.87
N GLU A 153 -1.77 8.56 -16.48
CA GLU A 153 -2.25 7.37 -15.78
C GLU A 153 -2.63 7.76 -14.35
N VAL A 154 -3.78 7.27 -13.88
CA VAL A 154 -4.26 7.49 -12.51
C VAL A 154 -4.18 6.15 -11.80
N HIS A 155 -3.39 6.12 -10.72
CA HIS A 155 -3.32 4.98 -9.81
C HIS A 155 -4.08 5.34 -8.54
N LEU A 156 -5.14 4.60 -8.26
CA LEU A 156 -5.87 4.72 -7.00
C LEU A 156 -5.14 3.85 -5.97
N HIS A 157 -4.79 4.46 -4.85
CA HIS A 157 -4.15 3.78 -3.74
C HIS A 157 -4.82 4.23 -2.45
N GLU A 158 -5.46 3.29 -1.77
CA GLU A 158 -6.01 3.54 -0.46
C GLU A 158 -4.91 3.36 0.60
N SER A 159 -4.46 4.48 1.17
CA SER A 159 -3.40 4.48 2.18
C SER A 159 -3.73 3.53 3.34
N GLY A 160 -2.81 2.60 3.62
CA GLY A 160 -2.89 1.68 4.74
C GLY A 160 -3.87 0.51 4.55
N ALA A 161 -4.33 0.23 3.32
CA ALA A 161 -5.19 -0.93 3.04
C ALA A 161 -4.55 -2.24 3.51
N ARG A 162 -3.25 -2.45 3.22
CA ARG A 162 -2.53 -3.66 3.66
C ARG A 162 -2.35 -3.72 5.17
N TYR A 163 -2.28 -2.58 5.85
CA TYR A 163 -2.24 -2.55 7.31
C TYR A 163 -3.57 -2.90 7.94
N ARG A 164 -4.69 -2.50 7.33
CA ARG A 164 -6.01 -2.94 7.77
C ARG A 164 -6.16 -4.45 7.65
N GLU A 165 -5.68 -5.06 6.56
CA GLU A 165 -5.64 -6.52 6.41
C GLU A 165 -4.81 -7.20 7.51
N LEU A 166 -3.62 -6.67 7.81
CA LEU A 166 -2.75 -7.19 8.89
C LEU A 166 -3.40 -7.07 10.27
N ILE A 167 -4.04 -5.93 10.58
CA ILE A 167 -4.76 -5.73 11.83
C ILE A 167 -5.99 -6.66 11.89
N ALA A 168 -6.71 -6.85 10.78
CA ALA A 168 -7.84 -7.77 10.74
C ALA A 168 -7.41 -9.21 11.07
N ALA A 169 -6.23 -9.64 10.59
CA ALA A 169 -5.68 -10.97 10.86
C ALA A 169 -5.37 -11.24 12.34
N THR A 170 -5.34 -10.22 13.21
CA THR A 170 -5.09 -10.40 14.65
C THR A 170 -6.34 -10.52 15.50
N HIS A 171 -7.55 -10.37 14.95
CA HIS A 171 -8.80 -10.29 15.73
C HIS A 171 -9.04 -11.48 16.66
N GLU A 172 -8.66 -12.69 16.24
CA GLU A 172 -8.84 -13.93 17.02
C GLU A 172 -7.66 -14.21 17.97
N LEU A 173 -6.63 -13.36 17.97
CA LEU A 173 -5.42 -13.55 18.75
C LEU A 173 -5.48 -12.78 20.07
N ALA A 174 -4.96 -13.37 21.13
CA ALA A 174 -4.83 -12.67 22.41
C ALA A 174 -3.84 -11.49 22.29
N PRO A 175 -4.10 -10.34 22.93
CA PRO A 175 -3.17 -9.22 22.94
C PRO A 175 -1.82 -9.62 23.56
N VAL A 176 -0.72 -9.06 23.07
CA VAL A 176 0.62 -9.33 23.59
C VAL A 176 1.07 -8.26 24.58
N ARG A 177 1.60 -8.68 25.73
CA ARG A 177 1.98 -7.73 26.77
C ARG A 177 3.24 -6.98 26.36
N THR A 178 3.15 -5.66 26.24
CA THR A 178 4.17 -4.85 25.57
C THR A 178 4.71 -3.76 26.49
N ALA A 179 6.03 -3.75 26.70
CA ALA A 179 6.72 -2.64 27.35
C ALA A 179 6.90 -1.47 26.36
N VAL A 180 6.16 -0.39 26.59
CA VAL A 180 6.23 0.83 25.79
C VAL A 180 7.28 1.75 26.43
N VAL A 181 8.41 1.90 25.76
CA VAL A 181 9.60 2.55 26.31
C VAL A 181 9.59 4.04 26.04
N HIS A 182 9.50 4.83 27.10
CA HIS A 182 9.53 6.29 27.11
C HIS A 182 8.47 6.97 26.20
N PRO A 183 7.15 6.67 26.35
CA PRO A 183 6.08 7.28 25.54
C PRO A 183 5.75 8.70 26.03
N CYS A 184 6.70 9.62 25.89
CA CYS A 184 6.62 11.00 26.43
C CYS A 184 6.31 12.06 25.35
N ASP A 185 5.61 11.69 24.29
CA ASP A 185 4.95 12.58 23.33
C ASP A 185 3.62 12.01 22.85
N ASP A 186 2.80 12.85 22.23
CA ASP A 186 1.49 12.49 21.70
C ASP A 186 1.56 11.28 20.77
N ILE A 187 2.40 11.33 19.72
CA ILE A 187 2.44 10.30 18.69
C ILE A 187 2.75 8.91 19.27
N SER A 188 3.75 8.79 20.16
CA SER A 188 4.09 7.48 20.72
C SER A 188 3.07 6.99 21.74
N LEU A 189 2.52 7.89 22.57
CA LEU A 189 1.51 7.54 23.54
C LEU A 189 0.20 7.14 22.84
N THR A 190 -0.33 7.99 21.97
CA THR A 190 -1.56 7.73 21.22
C THR A 190 -1.46 6.43 20.42
N GLY A 191 -0.31 6.15 19.77
CA GLY A 191 -0.10 4.89 19.08
C GLY A 191 -0.16 3.65 19.98
N ALA A 192 0.43 3.73 21.18
CA ALA A 192 0.40 2.62 22.14
C ALA A 192 -1.01 2.40 22.74
N LEU A 193 -1.72 3.49 23.03
CA LEU A 193 -3.08 3.45 23.57
C LEU A 193 -4.07 2.89 22.55
N GLU A 194 -3.96 3.34 21.29
CA GLU A 194 -4.80 2.85 20.19
C GLU A 194 -4.54 1.36 19.90
N ALA A 195 -3.27 0.93 19.93
CA ALA A 195 -2.93 -0.49 19.81
C ALA A 195 -3.54 -1.31 20.96
N GLY A 196 -3.61 -0.73 22.17
CA GLY A 196 -4.29 -1.32 23.31
C GLY A 196 -5.80 -1.45 23.13
N SER A 197 -6.47 -0.38 22.68
CA SER A 197 -7.93 -0.38 22.47
C SER A 197 -8.37 -1.32 21.35
N GLN A 198 -7.51 -1.60 20.37
CA GLN A 198 -7.77 -2.56 19.30
C GLN A 198 -7.39 -4.00 19.67
N GLY A 199 -6.96 -4.27 20.91
CA GLY A 199 -6.63 -5.62 21.35
C GLY A 199 -5.33 -6.18 20.75
N LEU A 200 -4.46 -5.33 20.20
CA LEU A 200 -3.16 -5.76 19.67
C LEU A 200 -2.17 -6.02 20.81
N ILE A 201 -2.16 -5.11 21.79
CA ILE A 201 -1.21 -5.16 22.91
C ILE A 201 -1.88 -4.93 24.26
N VAL A 202 -1.24 -5.41 25.33
CA VAL A 202 -1.49 -4.91 26.69
C VAL A 202 -0.34 -3.96 27.04
N PRO A 203 -0.54 -2.63 26.97
CA PRO A 203 0.55 -1.68 27.12
C PRO A 203 0.98 -1.52 28.59
N VAL A 204 2.29 -1.57 28.82
CA VAL A 204 2.96 -1.17 30.07
C VAL A 204 3.82 0.05 29.76
N LEU A 205 3.44 1.22 30.27
CA LEU A 205 4.14 2.47 29.95
C LEU A 205 5.31 2.68 30.89
N ILE A 206 6.53 2.78 30.36
CA ILE A 206 7.75 2.88 31.16
C ILE A 206 8.42 4.23 30.87
N GLY A 207 8.49 5.12 31.86
CA GLY A 207 9.11 6.43 31.70
C GLY A 207 8.78 7.37 32.86
N PRO A 208 9.21 8.64 32.81
CA PRO A 208 8.88 9.61 33.85
C PRO A 208 7.37 9.83 33.89
N ARG A 209 6.71 9.41 34.98
CA ARG A 209 5.24 9.46 35.13
C ARG A 209 4.67 10.82 34.79
N ALA A 210 5.27 11.88 35.32
CA ALA A 210 4.84 13.26 35.07
C ALA A 210 4.86 13.64 33.58
N LYS A 211 5.81 13.11 32.80
CA LYS A 211 5.89 13.36 31.35
C LYS A 211 4.87 12.54 30.56
N ILE A 212 4.63 11.30 30.95
CA ILE A 212 3.59 10.44 30.33
C ILE A 212 2.21 11.06 30.58
N GLU A 213 1.91 11.48 31.81
CA GLU A 213 0.65 12.14 32.15
C GLU A 213 0.50 13.50 31.45
N ALA A 214 1.60 14.23 31.24
CA ALA A 214 1.57 15.46 30.42
C ALA A 214 1.22 15.16 28.96
N ALA A 215 1.89 14.18 28.34
CA ALA A 215 1.59 13.75 26.98
C ALA A 215 0.13 13.26 26.84
N ALA A 216 -0.41 12.57 27.84
CA ALA A 216 -1.80 12.11 27.84
C ALA A 216 -2.80 13.28 27.89
N ARG A 217 -2.51 14.31 28.71
CA ARG A 217 -3.34 15.53 28.76
C ARG A 217 -3.31 16.28 27.44
N ASP A 218 -2.12 16.43 26.85
CA ASP A 218 -1.94 17.12 25.57
C ASP A 218 -2.68 16.39 24.44
N ALA A 219 -2.64 15.05 24.44
CA ALA A 219 -3.33 14.20 23.48
C ALA A 219 -4.82 13.95 23.80
N GLN A 220 -5.32 14.47 24.92
CA GLN A 220 -6.69 14.24 25.42
C GLN A 220 -7.06 12.75 25.55
N ARG A 221 -6.12 11.92 26.01
CA ARG A 221 -6.32 10.47 26.21
C ARG A 221 -6.34 10.07 27.68
N SER A 222 -7.18 9.09 28.03
CA SER A 222 -7.22 8.51 29.38
C SER A 222 -6.10 7.49 29.57
N LEU A 223 -5.53 7.45 30.77
CA LEU A 223 -4.58 6.43 31.22
C LEU A 223 -5.20 5.45 32.24
N GLU A 224 -6.52 5.49 32.40
CA GLU A 224 -7.24 4.63 33.35
C GLU A 224 -7.05 3.15 32.99
N GLY A 225 -6.72 2.33 33.99
CA GLY A 225 -6.48 0.89 33.80
C GLY A 225 -5.13 0.54 33.16
N ILE A 226 -4.28 1.53 32.84
CA ILE A 226 -2.99 1.31 32.20
C ILE A 226 -1.86 1.32 33.24
N GLU A 227 -1.01 0.30 33.17
CA GLU A 227 0.13 0.18 34.04
C GLU A 227 1.22 1.18 33.67
N ILE A 228 1.71 1.94 34.65
CA ILE A 228 2.76 2.94 34.47
C ILE A 228 3.89 2.67 35.45
N ILE A 229 5.08 2.40 34.93
CA ILE A 229 6.31 2.23 35.69
C ILE A 229 7.09 3.54 35.64
N ASP A 230 7.19 4.20 36.80
CA ASP A 230 7.87 5.49 36.93
C ASP A 230 9.39 5.30 37.02
N VAL A 231 10.11 5.86 36.05
CA VAL A 231 11.58 5.85 35.98
C VAL A 231 12.09 7.22 35.55
N PRO A 232 13.30 7.64 35.97
CA PRO A 232 13.69 9.05 35.89
C PRO A 232 13.96 9.60 34.47
N HIS A 233 14.37 8.75 33.52
CA HIS A 233 14.74 9.18 32.15
C HIS A 233 14.66 8.02 31.14
N SER A 234 14.86 8.35 29.86
CA SER A 234 14.81 7.42 28.72
C SER A 234 15.71 6.19 28.85
N HIS A 235 16.97 6.37 29.27
CA HIS A 235 17.91 5.25 29.45
C HIS A 235 17.43 4.27 30.53
N ALA A 236 16.95 4.77 31.67
CA ALA A 236 16.40 3.93 32.74
C ALA A 236 15.12 3.20 32.28
N ALA A 237 14.30 3.82 31.42
CA ALA A 237 13.16 3.16 30.82
C ALA A 237 13.57 2.00 29.91
N ALA A 238 14.59 2.19 29.07
CA ALA A 238 15.09 1.14 28.18
C ALA A 238 15.71 -0.02 28.97
N GLU A 239 16.53 0.27 29.99
CA GLU A 239 17.11 -0.75 30.88
C GLU A 239 16.03 -1.56 31.61
N HIS A 240 15.02 -0.89 32.17
CA HIS A 240 13.93 -1.55 32.89
C HIS A 240 13.06 -2.41 31.96
N ALA A 241 12.76 -1.91 30.75
CA ALA A 241 12.02 -2.67 29.75
C ALA A 241 12.76 -3.96 29.34
N VAL A 242 14.07 -3.88 29.17
CA VAL A 242 14.93 -5.04 28.89
C VAL A 242 14.93 -6.02 30.07
N GLU A 243 15.00 -5.55 31.30
CA GLU A 243 14.90 -6.40 32.49
C GLU A 243 13.58 -7.18 32.54
N MET A 244 12.45 -6.49 32.35
CA MET A 244 11.12 -7.11 32.31
C MET A 244 11.03 -8.19 31.22
N ALA A 245 11.52 -7.88 30.01
CA ALA A 245 11.53 -8.84 28.90
C ALA A 245 12.39 -10.08 29.21
N ARG A 246 13.53 -9.92 29.88
CA ARG A 246 14.37 -11.05 30.31
C ARG A 246 13.69 -11.93 31.35
N ARG A 247 12.87 -11.33 32.20
CA ARG A 247 12.09 -12.01 33.25
C ARG A 247 10.81 -12.66 32.71
N GLY A 248 10.49 -12.47 31.42
CA GLY A 248 9.27 -12.97 30.80
C GLY A 248 8.02 -12.22 31.25
N GLU A 249 8.15 -11.00 31.76
CA GLU A 249 7.03 -10.18 32.23
C GLU A 249 6.35 -9.39 31.10
N VAL A 250 7.02 -9.29 29.94
CA VAL A 250 6.50 -8.72 28.70
C VAL A 250 6.95 -9.59 27.51
N ASP A 251 6.11 -9.65 26.49
CA ASP A 251 6.32 -10.42 25.26
C ASP A 251 6.96 -9.60 24.14
N CYS A 252 6.93 -8.27 24.25
CA CYS A 252 7.42 -7.36 23.22
C CYS A 252 7.87 -6.02 23.81
N LEU A 253 8.79 -5.33 23.11
CA LEU A 253 9.15 -3.94 23.39
C LEU A 253 8.60 -3.01 22.29
N MET A 254 8.14 -1.82 22.65
CA MET A 254 7.73 -0.78 21.71
C MET A 254 8.50 0.52 21.97
N LYS A 255 9.12 1.07 20.93
CA LYS A 255 9.87 2.33 21.03
C LYS A 255 8.93 3.55 21.11
N GLY A 256 9.07 4.34 22.17
CA GLY A 256 8.47 5.66 22.30
C GLY A 256 9.37 6.82 21.84
N LYS A 257 9.38 7.91 22.61
CA LYS A 257 10.13 9.15 22.32
C LYS A 257 11.58 9.09 22.82
N LEU A 258 12.39 8.23 22.25
CA LEU A 258 13.83 8.14 22.52
C LEU A 258 14.61 7.85 21.24
N HIS A 259 15.93 8.08 21.27
CA HIS A 259 16.77 7.73 20.14
C HIS A 259 16.95 6.20 20.04
N THR A 260 17.18 5.68 18.84
CA THR A 260 17.25 4.22 18.62
C THR A 260 18.43 3.60 19.35
N ASP A 261 19.56 4.30 19.46
CA ASP A 261 20.72 3.86 20.24
C ASP A 261 20.41 3.74 21.74
N GLU A 262 19.62 4.65 22.32
CA GLU A 262 19.20 4.60 23.72
C GLU A 262 18.39 3.32 24.02
N LEU A 263 17.55 2.87 23.08
CA LEU A 263 16.80 1.62 23.21
C LEU A 263 17.66 0.39 22.91
N ILE A 264 18.44 0.42 21.83
CA ILE A 264 19.18 -0.75 21.34
C ILE A 264 20.40 -1.06 22.21
N THR A 265 21.05 -0.06 22.81
CA THR A 265 22.24 -0.27 23.67
C THR A 265 22.00 -1.28 24.81
N PRO A 266 20.96 -1.14 25.67
CA PRO A 266 20.67 -2.14 26.69
C PRO A 266 20.17 -3.47 26.09
N VAL A 267 19.48 -3.44 24.95
CA VAL A 267 19.02 -4.66 24.26
C VAL A 267 20.20 -5.53 23.80
N VAL A 268 21.28 -4.93 23.30
CA VAL A 268 22.47 -5.64 22.77
C VAL A 268 23.53 -5.94 23.84
N ASP A 269 23.25 -5.67 25.12
CA ASP A 269 24.16 -6.01 26.19
C ASP A 269 24.38 -7.54 26.28
N ARG A 270 25.63 -7.96 26.51
CA ARG A 270 26.02 -9.38 26.50
C ARG A 270 25.56 -10.13 27.75
N ALA A 271 25.53 -9.48 28.90
CA ALA A 271 25.23 -10.10 30.18
C ALA A 271 23.75 -9.90 30.55
N HIS A 272 23.25 -8.69 30.31
CA HIS A 272 21.98 -8.20 30.81
C HIS A 272 20.98 -7.82 29.71
N GLY A 273 21.32 -8.06 28.43
CA GLY A 273 20.45 -7.75 27.29
C GLY A 273 19.57 -8.92 26.83
N LEU A 274 19.04 -8.78 25.61
CA LEU A 274 18.10 -9.70 24.97
C LEU A 274 18.72 -10.53 23.86
N ARG A 275 20.04 -10.64 23.85
CA ARG A 275 20.77 -11.39 22.82
C ARG A 275 20.43 -12.87 22.85
N THR A 276 20.38 -13.43 21.64
CA THR A 276 20.31 -14.86 21.37
C THR A 276 21.56 -15.27 20.57
N GLU A 277 21.62 -16.53 20.11
CA GLU A 277 22.63 -16.97 19.14
C GLU A 277 22.41 -16.35 17.75
N ARG A 278 21.17 -15.94 17.45
CA ARG A 278 20.80 -15.25 16.21
C ARG A 278 21.19 -13.77 16.28
N ARG A 279 21.76 -13.25 15.20
CA ARG A 279 21.97 -11.81 15.04
C ARG A 279 20.64 -11.07 14.87
N MET A 280 20.48 -9.99 15.63
CA MET A 280 19.30 -9.12 15.51
C MET A 280 19.30 -8.37 14.18
N SER A 281 18.13 -8.22 13.56
CA SER A 281 17.95 -7.46 12.33
C SER A 281 16.61 -6.75 12.31
N HIS A 282 16.55 -5.64 11.57
CA HIS A 282 15.31 -4.90 11.34
C HIS A 282 14.66 -5.29 10.01
N VAL A 283 13.33 -5.38 9.99
CA VAL A 283 12.53 -5.55 8.78
C VAL A 283 11.55 -4.38 8.66
N PHE A 284 11.62 -3.66 7.53
CA PHE A 284 10.51 -2.82 7.10
C PHE A 284 9.48 -3.68 6.39
N ALA A 285 8.21 -3.54 6.77
CA ALA A 285 7.08 -3.98 5.96
C ALA A 285 6.50 -2.74 5.29
N LEU A 286 6.53 -2.71 3.95
CA LEU A 286 6.09 -1.56 3.17
C LEU A 286 4.83 -1.89 2.38
N ASP A 287 3.86 -1.00 2.46
CA ASP A 287 2.73 -0.92 1.54
C ASP A 287 3.10 0.06 0.42
N VAL A 288 3.53 -0.47 -0.72
CA VAL A 288 4.03 0.33 -1.85
C VAL A 288 2.94 0.43 -2.91
N PRO A 289 2.46 1.63 -3.28
CA PRO A 289 1.29 1.78 -4.15
C PRO A 289 1.33 1.06 -5.50
N HIS A 290 2.54 0.87 -6.06
CA HIS A 290 2.74 0.27 -7.38
C HIS A 290 3.28 -1.16 -7.29
N TYR A 291 3.24 -1.79 -6.11
CA TYR A 291 3.66 -3.18 -5.91
C TYR A 291 2.47 -4.00 -5.42
N PRO A 292 2.21 -5.20 -6.00
CA PRO A 292 0.93 -5.89 -5.81
C PRO A 292 0.72 -6.50 -4.41
N LYS A 293 1.77 -6.55 -3.59
CA LYS A 293 1.81 -7.23 -2.29
C LYS A 293 2.69 -6.46 -1.29
N PRO A 294 2.60 -6.72 0.02
CA PRO A 294 3.53 -6.16 1.00
C PRO A 294 4.99 -6.48 0.62
N LEU A 295 5.86 -5.48 0.68
CA LEU A 295 7.27 -5.63 0.36
C LEU A 295 8.12 -5.51 1.64
N PHE A 296 8.88 -6.55 1.95
CA PHE A 296 9.76 -6.55 3.11
C PHE A 296 11.18 -6.11 2.74
N ILE A 297 11.80 -5.24 3.52
CA ILE A 297 13.20 -4.80 3.30
C ILE A 297 14.01 -5.00 4.57
N THR A 298 15.14 -5.71 4.46
CA THR A 298 16.04 -5.99 5.59
C THR A 298 17.52 -6.01 5.19
N ASP A 299 18.49 -5.53 5.96
CA ASP A 299 18.37 -4.73 7.19
C ASP A 299 18.65 -3.24 6.86
N ALA A 300 17.72 -2.38 7.23
CA ALA A 300 17.76 -0.95 6.93
C ALA A 300 17.88 -0.05 8.16
N ALA A 301 18.14 -0.60 9.36
CA ALA A 301 18.20 0.17 10.60
C ALA A 301 19.28 -0.24 11.61
N ILE A 302 19.79 -1.48 11.61
CA ILE A 302 20.67 -1.98 12.69
C ILE A 302 22.07 -2.34 12.17
N ASN A 303 22.17 -3.24 11.20
CA ASN A 303 23.46 -3.80 10.80
C ASN A 303 24.15 -2.94 9.73
N ILE A 304 25.19 -2.20 10.12
CA ILE A 304 25.91 -1.24 9.24
C ILE A 304 26.52 -1.92 8.01
N SER A 305 27.37 -2.93 8.23
CA SER A 305 28.04 -3.68 7.17
C SER A 305 28.09 -5.15 7.58
N PRO A 306 26.98 -5.89 7.39
CA PRO A 306 26.88 -7.26 7.87
C PRO A 306 27.81 -8.20 7.10
N ASP A 307 28.49 -9.08 7.82
CA ASP A 307 29.23 -10.20 7.23
C ASP A 307 28.27 -11.32 6.78
N LEU A 308 28.82 -12.37 6.14
CA LEU A 308 28.01 -13.44 5.57
C LEU A 308 27.15 -14.17 6.60
N ASP A 309 27.71 -14.49 7.78
CA ASP A 309 26.96 -15.17 8.86
C ASP A 309 25.86 -14.25 9.43
N THR A 310 26.14 -12.95 9.56
CA THR A 310 25.12 -11.98 9.93
C THR A 310 24.03 -11.89 8.87
N LYS A 311 24.37 -11.87 7.58
CA LYS A 311 23.40 -11.85 6.49
C LYS A 311 22.52 -13.09 6.47
N ARG A 312 23.07 -14.27 6.78
CA ARG A 312 22.28 -15.51 6.95
C ARG A 312 21.19 -15.34 8.01
N ASP A 313 21.55 -14.77 9.15
CA ASP A 313 20.59 -14.53 10.24
C ASP A 313 19.56 -13.44 9.88
N ILE A 314 19.99 -12.38 9.19
CA ILE A 314 19.10 -11.33 8.63
C ILE A 314 18.04 -11.96 7.72
N VAL A 315 18.47 -12.83 6.79
CA VAL A 315 17.58 -13.53 5.86
C VAL A 315 16.59 -14.40 6.61
N GLN A 316 17.08 -15.22 7.56
CA GLN A 316 16.23 -16.17 8.28
C GLN A 316 15.19 -15.44 9.15
N ASN A 317 15.56 -14.34 9.83
CA ASN A 317 14.62 -13.52 10.58
C ASN A 317 13.49 -12.95 9.70
N ALA A 318 13.82 -12.50 8.49
CA ALA A 318 12.83 -11.93 7.57
C ALA A 318 11.90 -12.99 6.98
N ILE A 319 12.41 -14.20 6.69
CA ILE A 319 11.58 -15.33 6.26
C ILE A 319 10.58 -15.70 7.36
N GLU A 320 11.05 -15.85 8.60
CA GLU A 320 10.19 -16.20 9.75
C GLU A 320 9.10 -15.16 9.98
N LEU A 321 9.41 -13.86 9.78
CA LEU A 321 8.40 -12.82 9.81
C LEU A 321 7.37 -12.98 8.70
N ALA A 322 7.81 -13.10 7.44
CA ALA A 322 6.90 -13.19 6.31
C ALA A 322 5.97 -14.41 6.42
N GLN A 323 6.48 -15.53 6.93
CA GLN A 323 5.67 -16.73 7.23
C GLN A 323 4.64 -16.47 8.33
N ALA A 324 5.02 -15.81 9.42
CA ALA A 324 4.07 -15.42 10.46
C ALA A 324 2.98 -14.46 9.98
N LEU A 325 3.26 -13.69 8.92
CA LEU A 325 2.29 -12.80 8.26
C LEU A 325 1.50 -13.48 7.14
N GLY A 326 1.60 -14.82 7.01
CA GLY A 326 0.79 -15.62 6.09
C GLY A 326 1.45 -15.94 4.73
N VAL A 327 2.69 -15.51 4.50
CA VAL A 327 3.44 -15.86 3.28
C VAL A 327 4.15 -17.20 3.49
N GLU A 328 3.48 -18.30 3.13
CA GLU A 328 3.96 -19.67 3.43
C GLU A 328 5.38 -19.95 2.93
N ARG A 329 5.70 -19.50 1.71
CA ARG A 329 7.00 -19.71 1.05
C ARG A 329 7.54 -18.40 0.48
N PRO A 330 8.12 -17.50 1.31
CA PRO A 330 8.55 -16.18 0.88
C PRO A 330 9.66 -16.23 -0.17
N LYS A 331 9.53 -15.39 -1.20
CA LYS A 331 10.52 -15.17 -2.26
C LYS A 331 11.50 -14.08 -1.84
N VAL A 332 12.76 -14.46 -1.66
CA VAL A 332 13.82 -13.64 -1.09
C VAL A 332 14.83 -13.26 -2.16
N ALA A 333 14.84 -11.99 -2.55
CA ALA A 333 15.83 -11.44 -3.46
C ALA A 333 17.03 -10.89 -2.67
N ILE A 334 18.21 -11.46 -2.90
CA ILE A 334 19.46 -10.90 -2.34
C ILE A 334 19.99 -9.82 -3.28
N LEU A 335 19.90 -8.57 -2.85
CA LEU A 335 20.15 -7.42 -3.70
C LEU A 335 21.66 -7.14 -3.89
N SER A 336 21.98 -6.72 -5.10
CA SER A 336 23.27 -6.14 -5.48
C SER A 336 23.07 -5.11 -6.59
N ALA A 337 24.18 -4.58 -7.13
CA ALA A 337 24.15 -3.65 -8.26
C ALA A 337 24.01 -4.37 -9.63
N VAL A 338 24.29 -5.67 -9.68
CA VAL A 338 24.30 -6.51 -10.89
C VAL A 338 23.75 -7.90 -10.58
N GLU A 339 23.45 -8.67 -11.62
CA GLU A 339 22.80 -9.99 -11.57
C GLU A 339 23.82 -11.13 -11.65
N THR A 340 25.05 -10.79 -12.02
CA THR A 340 26.13 -11.75 -12.22
C THR A 340 27.08 -11.71 -11.03
N VAL A 341 27.61 -12.89 -10.66
CA VAL A 341 28.63 -12.97 -9.61
C VAL A 341 29.90 -12.29 -10.11
N TYR A 342 30.23 -11.15 -9.50
CA TYR A 342 31.36 -10.33 -9.89
C TYR A 342 32.25 -10.06 -8.67
N PRO A 343 33.46 -10.68 -8.59
CA PRO A 343 34.29 -10.64 -7.39
C PRO A 343 34.71 -9.24 -6.90
N LYS A 344 34.60 -8.20 -7.73
CA LYS A 344 34.88 -6.81 -7.33
C LYS A 344 33.70 -6.12 -6.64
N ILE A 345 32.53 -6.75 -6.62
CA ILE A 345 31.34 -6.32 -5.89
C ILE A 345 31.04 -7.39 -4.84
N PRO A 346 31.51 -7.21 -3.59
CA PRO A 346 31.39 -8.24 -2.54
C PRO A 346 29.95 -8.75 -2.31
N SER A 347 28.95 -7.88 -2.43
CA SER A 347 27.54 -8.29 -2.27
C SER A 347 27.09 -9.34 -3.28
N THR A 348 27.72 -9.42 -4.46
CA THR A 348 27.43 -10.50 -5.42
C THR A 348 27.96 -11.86 -4.96
N LEU A 349 29.09 -11.88 -4.23
CA LEU A 349 29.63 -13.10 -3.64
C LEU A 349 28.79 -13.54 -2.44
N ASP A 350 28.38 -12.59 -1.60
CA ASP A 350 27.50 -12.87 -0.46
C ASP A 350 26.16 -13.44 -0.94
N ALA A 351 25.56 -12.86 -1.97
CA ALA A 351 24.32 -13.35 -2.56
C ALA A 351 24.43 -14.79 -3.05
N ALA A 352 25.49 -15.11 -3.80
CA ALA A 352 25.73 -16.47 -4.27
C ALA A 352 25.95 -17.45 -3.10
N ALA A 353 26.67 -17.03 -2.06
CA ALA A 353 26.91 -17.85 -0.88
C ALA A 353 25.61 -18.11 -0.09
N LEU A 354 24.77 -17.09 0.12
CA LEU A 354 23.47 -17.22 0.79
C LEU A 354 22.52 -18.14 0.03
N CYS A 355 22.45 -18.04 -1.30
CA CYS A 355 21.68 -18.96 -2.12
C CYS A 355 22.19 -20.40 -1.96
N LYS A 356 23.51 -20.61 -1.89
CA LYS A 356 24.09 -21.94 -1.63
C LYS A 356 23.85 -22.45 -0.21
N MET A 357 23.78 -21.56 0.76
CA MET A 357 23.41 -21.88 2.14
C MET A 357 21.96 -22.37 2.20
N TRP A 358 21.05 -21.71 1.47
CA TRP A 358 19.67 -22.14 1.29
C TRP A 358 19.55 -23.49 0.58
N ASP A 359 20.24 -23.68 -0.56
CA ASP A 359 20.30 -24.98 -1.27
C ASP A 359 20.68 -26.15 -0.34
N ARG A 360 21.50 -25.86 0.68
CA ARG A 360 22.04 -26.83 1.64
C ARG A 360 21.24 -26.89 2.95
N GLY A 361 20.13 -26.18 3.05
CA GLY A 361 19.25 -26.19 4.23
C GLY A 361 19.78 -25.43 5.44
N GLN A 362 20.77 -24.54 5.27
CA GLN A 362 21.22 -23.65 6.34
C GLN A 362 20.29 -22.44 6.52
N ILE A 363 19.58 -22.07 5.45
CA ILE A 363 18.46 -21.12 5.46
C ILE A 363 17.24 -21.91 4.99
N THR A 364 16.11 -21.74 5.67
CA THR A 364 14.90 -22.56 5.45
C THR A 364 13.64 -21.70 5.42
N GLY A 365 12.54 -22.25 4.92
CA GLY A 365 11.21 -21.60 4.91
C GLY A 365 10.91 -20.71 3.70
N GLY A 366 11.92 -20.29 2.93
CA GLY A 366 11.74 -19.44 1.75
C GLY A 366 12.33 -20.01 0.46
N VAL A 367 12.32 -19.21 -0.61
CA VAL A 367 13.08 -19.41 -1.86
C VAL A 367 14.00 -18.23 -2.04
N LEU A 368 15.29 -18.47 -2.21
CA LEU A 368 16.27 -17.41 -2.39
C LEU A 368 16.75 -17.37 -3.84
N ASP A 369 16.98 -16.16 -4.33
CA ASP A 369 17.77 -15.94 -5.53
C ASP A 369 18.57 -14.64 -5.43
N GLY A 370 19.72 -14.63 -6.10
CA GLY A 370 20.66 -13.53 -6.05
C GLY A 370 22.03 -13.87 -6.64
N PRO A 371 22.84 -12.85 -6.97
CA PRO A 371 22.54 -11.43 -6.80
C PRO A 371 21.47 -10.92 -7.78
N LEU A 372 20.63 -10.01 -7.33
CA LEU A 372 19.65 -9.33 -8.20
C LEU A 372 19.79 -7.82 -8.06
N ALA A 373 19.81 -7.11 -9.18
CA ALA A 373 19.55 -5.67 -9.17
C ALA A 373 18.09 -5.41 -8.76
N PHE A 374 17.82 -4.23 -8.19
CA PHE A 374 16.50 -3.88 -7.65
C PHE A 374 15.39 -4.03 -8.70
N ASP A 375 15.60 -3.53 -9.92
CA ASP A 375 14.66 -3.64 -11.04
C ASP A 375 14.26 -5.10 -11.32
N ASN A 376 15.24 -6.01 -11.33
CA ASN A 376 15.01 -7.43 -11.57
C ASN A 376 14.30 -8.13 -10.42
N ALA A 377 14.43 -7.63 -9.19
CA ALA A 377 13.75 -8.20 -8.03
C ALA A 377 12.24 -7.88 -8.04
N VAL A 378 11.86 -6.69 -8.50
CA VAL A 378 10.48 -6.17 -8.39
C VAL A 378 9.72 -6.09 -9.71
N SER A 379 10.38 -6.21 -10.86
CA SER A 379 9.73 -6.14 -12.18
C SER A 379 9.97 -7.39 -13.02
N LYS A 380 8.88 -8.10 -13.33
CA LYS A 380 8.94 -9.30 -14.19
C LYS A 380 9.47 -8.99 -15.58
N SER A 381 9.05 -7.86 -16.17
CA SER A 381 9.51 -7.45 -17.50
C SER A 381 11.00 -7.10 -17.52
N ALA A 382 11.54 -6.50 -16.44
CA ALA A 382 12.98 -6.22 -16.32
C ALA A 382 13.80 -7.52 -16.21
N ALA A 383 13.33 -8.48 -15.40
CA ALA A 383 13.95 -9.79 -15.26
C ALA A 383 13.97 -10.56 -16.60
N GLU A 384 12.85 -10.56 -17.33
CA GLU A 384 12.73 -11.21 -18.65
C GLU A 384 13.62 -10.55 -19.71
N ALA A 385 13.68 -9.22 -19.74
CA ALA A 385 14.54 -8.48 -20.66
C ALA A 385 16.03 -8.80 -20.50
N LYS A 386 16.45 -9.19 -19.28
CA LYS A 386 17.81 -9.65 -18.97
C LYS A 386 17.98 -11.17 -19.05
N GLY A 387 16.94 -11.91 -19.42
CA GLY A 387 16.98 -13.37 -19.56
C GLY A 387 17.13 -14.12 -18.24
N ILE A 388 16.67 -13.55 -17.13
CA ILE A 388 16.81 -14.15 -15.80
C ILE A 388 15.73 -15.22 -15.59
N VAL A 389 16.15 -16.46 -15.33
CA VAL A 389 15.26 -17.58 -15.01
C VAL A 389 15.27 -17.79 -13.51
N SER A 390 14.18 -17.40 -12.84
CA SER A 390 14.08 -17.40 -11.38
C SER A 390 12.61 -17.45 -10.93
N GLU A 391 12.35 -18.13 -9.81
CA GLU A 391 11.06 -18.09 -9.10
C GLU A 391 10.86 -16.78 -8.32
N VAL A 392 11.96 -16.06 -8.03
CA VAL A 392 12.02 -14.86 -7.20
C VAL A 392 12.02 -13.58 -8.05
N ALA A 393 12.78 -13.57 -9.16
CA ALA A 393 12.94 -12.37 -9.96
C ALA A 393 11.60 -11.86 -10.52
N GLY A 394 11.34 -10.58 -10.28
CA GLY A 394 10.13 -9.86 -10.68
C GLY A 394 8.96 -9.99 -9.71
N ASP A 395 9.10 -10.77 -8.64
CA ASP A 395 8.02 -11.11 -7.72
C ASP A 395 8.57 -11.37 -6.29
N ALA A 396 9.55 -10.59 -5.85
CA ALA A 396 10.13 -10.72 -4.51
C ALA A 396 9.16 -10.32 -3.39
N ASP A 397 9.05 -11.13 -2.34
CA ASP A 397 8.38 -10.73 -1.09
C ASP A 397 9.37 -9.98 -0.18
N ILE A 398 10.63 -10.43 -0.16
CA ILE A 398 11.68 -9.92 0.73
C ILE A 398 12.87 -9.43 -0.10
N LEU A 399 13.32 -8.21 0.18
CA LEU A 399 14.54 -7.62 -0.35
C LEU A 399 15.61 -7.59 0.74
N VAL A 400 16.66 -8.39 0.56
CA VAL A 400 17.83 -8.39 1.44
C VAL A 400 18.89 -7.48 0.87
N VAL A 401 19.11 -6.34 1.51
CA VAL A 401 20.02 -5.29 1.05
C VAL A 401 21.48 -5.60 1.44
N PRO A 402 22.48 -5.08 0.69
CA PRO A 402 23.87 -5.42 0.94
C PRO A 402 24.42 -4.84 2.25
N ASP A 403 23.94 -3.67 2.66
CA ASP A 403 24.38 -2.89 3.81
C ASP A 403 23.31 -1.88 4.25
N LEU A 404 23.56 -1.21 5.39
CA LEU A 404 22.62 -0.26 5.99
C LEU A 404 22.35 0.95 5.09
N GLU A 405 23.36 1.46 4.37
CA GLU A 405 23.20 2.65 3.54
C GLU A 405 22.21 2.37 2.40
N ALA A 406 22.42 1.25 1.69
CA ALA A 406 21.52 0.78 0.64
C ALA A 406 20.10 0.54 1.19
N GLY A 407 19.98 -0.12 2.33
CA GLY A 407 18.69 -0.38 2.99
C GLY A 407 17.94 0.88 3.36
N ASN A 408 18.62 1.80 4.03
CA ASN A 408 18.03 3.04 4.52
C ASN A 408 17.59 3.93 3.35
N MET A 409 18.45 4.11 2.35
CA MET A 409 18.14 4.89 1.16
C MET A 409 16.98 4.28 0.37
N LEU A 410 16.94 2.95 0.20
CA LEU A 410 15.86 2.27 -0.53
C LEU A 410 14.51 2.48 0.17
N ALA A 411 14.42 2.18 1.47
CA ALA A 411 13.19 2.35 2.24
C ALA A 411 12.72 3.81 2.22
N LYS A 412 13.63 4.78 2.40
CA LYS A 412 13.28 6.22 2.40
C LYS A 412 12.85 6.74 1.04
N GLN A 413 13.41 6.22 -0.06
CA GLN A 413 12.93 6.57 -1.40
C GLN A 413 11.50 6.06 -1.63
N LEU A 414 11.20 4.83 -1.22
CA LEU A 414 9.84 4.30 -1.35
C LEU A 414 8.84 5.11 -0.52
N ILE A 415 9.18 5.45 0.72
CA ILE A 415 8.30 6.23 1.60
C ILE A 415 8.08 7.65 1.06
N HIS A 416 9.14 8.36 0.69
CA HIS A 416 9.05 9.80 0.39
C HIS A 416 8.79 10.13 -1.08
N LEU A 417 9.18 9.26 -2.02
CA LEU A 417 8.99 9.50 -3.46
C LEU A 417 7.89 8.61 -4.06
N ALA A 418 7.70 7.39 -3.54
CA ALA A 418 6.69 6.47 -4.05
C ALA A 418 5.41 6.42 -3.19
N GLY A 419 5.34 7.21 -2.11
CA GLY A 419 4.17 7.28 -1.23
C GLY A 419 3.93 6.00 -0.42
N ALA A 420 4.96 5.19 -0.20
CA ALA A 420 4.83 3.96 0.56
C ALA A 420 4.61 4.26 2.04
N GLU A 421 3.71 3.51 2.68
CA GLU A 421 3.65 3.47 4.13
C GLU A 421 4.64 2.42 4.65
N SER A 422 5.20 2.64 5.84
CA SER A 422 6.17 1.71 6.44
C SER A 422 5.84 1.36 7.88
N ALA A 423 5.98 0.09 8.24
CA ALA A 423 6.00 -0.42 9.60
C ALA A 423 7.33 -1.13 9.87
N GLY A 424 7.77 -1.22 11.13
CA GLY A 424 9.13 -1.64 11.46
C GLY A 424 9.21 -2.52 12.70
N ILE A 425 9.90 -3.64 12.59
CA ILE A 425 10.11 -4.60 13.67
C ILE A 425 11.54 -5.14 13.67
N VAL A 426 12.09 -5.34 14.86
CA VAL A 426 13.39 -5.99 15.07
C VAL A 426 13.17 -7.41 15.59
N LEU A 427 13.88 -8.35 14.98
CA LEU A 427 13.83 -9.77 15.27
C LEU A 427 15.22 -10.30 15.65
N GLY A 428 15.30 -11.56 16.06
CA GLY A 428 16.53 -12.22 16.52
C GLY A 428 16.90 -11.94 17.99
N ALA A 429 16.18 -11.05 18.67
CA ALA A 429 16.22 -10.89 20.12
C ALA A 429 15.30 -11.92 20.81
N ARG A 430 15.39 -12.04 22.14
CA ARG A 430 14.50 -12.90 22.93
C ARG A 430 13.01 -12.56 22.79
N VAL A 431 12.71 -11.29 22.55
CA VAL A 431 11.36 -10.78 22.26
C VAL A 431 11.46 -9.82 21.06
N PRO A 432 10.45 -9.74 20.18
CA PRO A 432 10.44 -8.75 19.12
C PRO A 432 10.42 -7.33 19.67
N ILE A 433 10.94 -6.38 18.89
CA ILE A 433 11.00 -4.96 19.26
C ILE A 433 10.37 -4.14 18.14
N MET A 434 9.22 -3.53 18.39
CA MET A 434 8.58 -2.60 17.47
C MET A 434 9.38 -1.31 17.41
N LEU A 435 9.97 -1.04 16.24
CA LEU A 435 10.93 0.04 16.04
C LEU A 435 10.42 0.98 14.96
N THR A 436 9.42 1.79 15.29
CA THR A 436 8.93 2.81 14.36
C THR A 436 9.85 4.04 14.33
N SER A 437 9.85 4.75 13.21
CA SER A 437 10.52 6.04 13.07
C SER A 437 9.72 7.15 13.76
N ARG A 438 10.41 8.26 14.05
CA ARG A 438 9.82 9.42 14.75
C ARG A 438 8.83 10.20 13.88
N ALA A 439 8.91 10.04 12.56
CA ALA A 439 8.01 10.68 11.60
C ALA A 439 6.79 9.81 11.26
N ASP A 440 6.72 8.59 11.78
CA ASP A 440 5.71 7.63 11.39
C ASP A 440 4.41 7.90 12.16
N GLY A 441 3.29 7.87 11.45
CA GLY A 441 1.95 8.09 12.01
C GLY A 441 1.45 6.94 12.89
N VAL A 442 0.25 7.12 13.44
CA VAL A 442 -0.41 6.13 14.32
C VAL A 442 -0.57 4.77 13.61
N MET A 443 -0.98 4.75 12.34
CA MET A 443 -1.17 3.51 11.57
C MET A 443 0.09 2.65 11.46
N SER A 444 1.27 3.25 11.31
CA SER A 444 2.55 2.51 11.27
C SER A 444 2.84 1.78 12.58
N ARG A 445 2.48 2.39 13.72
CA ARG A 445 2.63 1.78 15.05
C ARG A 445 1.64 0.65 15.26
N LEU A 446 0.39 0.82 14.83
CA LEU A 446 -0.61 -0.25 14.83
C LEU A 446 -0.17 -1.43 13.97
N ALA A 447 0.31 -1.17 12.75
CA ALA A 447 0.84 -2.21 11.87
C ALA A 447 2.05 -2.92 12.49
N SER A 448 2.96 -2.19 13.14
CA SER A 448 4.10 -2.79 13.86
C SER A 448 3.66 -3.65 15.04
N ALA A 449 2.59 -3.26 15.74
CA ALA A 449 1.99 -4.04 16.81
C ALA A 449 1.29 -5.30 16.30
N ALA A 450 0.53 -5.20 15.21
CA ALA A 450 -0.10 -6.34 14.55
C ALA A 450 0.96 -7.35 14.07
N MET A 451 2.04 -6.88 13.42
CA MET A 451 3.16 -7.73 13.03
C MET A 451 3.79 -8.46 14.23
N ALA A 452 4.02 -7.75 15.34
CA ALA A 452 4.59 -8.36 16.54
C ALA A 452 3.66 -9.42 17.13
N GLN A 453 2.35 -9.15 17.21
CA GLN A 453 1.37 -10.10 17.71
C GLN A 453 1.31 -11.37 16.85
N LEU A 454 1.19 -11.23 15.53
CA LEU A 454 1.21 -12.35 14.58
C LEU A 454 2.49 -13.19 14.74
N PHE A 455 3.65 -12.52 14.78
CA PHE A 455 4.94 -13.19 14.96
C PHE A 455 5.05 -13.98 16.26
N ILE A 456 4.60 -13.40 17.39
CA ILE A 456 4.66 -14.05 18.71
C ILE A 456 3.76 -15.28 18.76
N HIS A 457 2.53 -15.20 18.25
CA HIS A 457 1.61 -16.35 18.24
C HIS A 457 2.10 -17.45 17.29
N HIS A 458 2.54 -17.09 16.09
CA HIS A 458 3.14 -18.06 15.16
C HIS A 458 4.35 -18.79 15.78
N SER A 459 5.23 -18.04 16.46
CA SER A 459 6.41 -18.63 17.12
C SER A 459 6.04 -19.58 18.27
N ARG A 460 4.93 -19.33 18.97
CA ARG A 460 4.43 -20.21 20.04
C ARG A 460 3.86 -21.51 19.45
N ASP A 461 3.12 -21.42 18.35
CA ASP A 461 2.53 -22.59 17.68
C ASP A 461 3.60 -23.52 17.08
N VAL A 462 4.70 -22.96 16.55
CA VAL A 462 5.82 -23.76 16.03
C VAL A 462 6.63 -24.42 17.15
N ALA A 463 6.62 -23.86 18.36
CA ALA A 463 7.35 -24.39 19.51
C ALA A 463 6.60 -25.50 20.28
N THR A 464 5.28 -25.62 20.09
CA THR A 464 4.43 -26.69 20.62
C THR A 464 4.38 -27.89 19.69
#